data_AF-A0A5N8H3D9-F1
#
_entry.id   AF-A0A5N8H3D9-F1
#
_cell.length_a   1.000
_cell.length_b   1.000
_cell.length_c   1.000
_cell.angle_alpha   90.00
_cell.angle_beta   90.00
_cell.angle_gamma   90.00
#
_symmetry.space_group_name_H-M   'P 1'
#
loop_
_entity.id
_entity.type
_entity.pdbx_description
1 polymer ?
#
loop_
_entity_poly.entity_id
_entity_poly.type
_entity_poly.pdbx_seq_one_letter_code
_entity_poly.pdbx_strand_id
1 'polypeptide(L)'
;MDSKEHKKETIQNSITKSEFKKYVDFIHDDSIPLPEHERTYLKNLLKNGEIEEFKDQYRRHLQNLDRVGFSDEDIELQLNVLKKDNNEFRNLLRFYTARLSDLQESNTSLSLKNKELENLNIEKESLLEQTFSRIKELEASNNELTSRAHQERIDQKIPEYVNSVKDDLGDDDDHFISLAKTWAIAGAIAGLSAVIFSFISLYFVTDFINAKGFELFYLFTRGLIGISILSWLSYICLSISKKYTHESIRRKDRRHALMFGQVFLQIYGSTATKEDAIQVFKDWNMSGDSAFSDQMDYPPSFQTLWSTAKEKIKPSHSEKSSD
;
A
#
# COMPACT_ATOMS: atom_id res chain seq x y z
N MET A 1 87.73 -77.72 20.51
CA MET A 1 88.10 -77.73 19.07
C MET A 1 86.94 -77.28 18.18
N ASP A 2 85.80 -76.81 18.72
CA ASP A 2 84.59 -76.46 17.94
C ASP A 2 84.52 -75.04 17.34
N SER A 3 85.43 -74.13 17.67
CA SER A 3 85.29 -72.73 17.23
C SER A 3 85.86 -72.45 15.82
N LYS A 4 86.71 -73.34 15.28
CA LYS A 4 87.34 -73.13 13.95
C LYS A 4 86.56 -73.76 12.79
N GLU A 5 85.80 -74.83 13.00
CA GLU A 5 84.96 -75.44 11.96
C GLU A 5 83.69 -74.64 11.70
N HIS A 6 82.98 -74.20 12.75
CA HIS A 6 81.79 -73.37 12.58
C HIS A 6 82.08 -72.02 11.90
N LYS A 7 83.27 -71.45 12.09
CA LYS A 7 83.64 -70.18 11.44
C LYS A 7 83.93 -70.37 9.94
N LYS A 8 84.44 -71.53 9.51
CA LYS A 8 84.66 -71.83 8.08
C LYS A 8 83.36 -72.12 7.34
N GLU A 9 82.44 -72.89 7.92
CA GLU A 9 81.12 -73.12 7.33
C GLU A 9 80.28 -71.84 7.24
N THR A 10 80.35 -70.98 8.26
CA THR A 10 79.63 -69.69 8.25
C THR A 10 80.16 -68.74 7.17
N ILE A 11 81.49 -68.73 6.96
CA ILE A 11 82.11 -67.91 5.90
C ILE A 11 81.77 -68.47 4.52
N GLN A 12 81.88 -69.79 4.30
CA GLN A 12 81.54 -70.41 3.02
C GLN A 12 80.06 -70.19 2.66
N ASN A 13 79.13 -70.37 3.61
CA ASN A 13 77.71 -70.10 3.39
C ASN A 13 77.40 -68.61 3.15
N SER A 14 78.17 -67.69 3.74
CA SER A 14 78.01 -66.25 3.49
C SER A 14 78.45 -65.83 2.08
N ILE A 15 79.51 -66.46 1.56
CA ILE A 15 80.05 -66.20 0.21
C ILE A 15 79.05 -66.71 -0.85
N THR A 16 78.52 -67.93 -0.68
CA THR A 16 77.52 -68.51 -1.61
C THR A 16 76.23 -67.70 -1.65
N LYS A 17 75.80 -67.16 -0.50
CA LYS A 17 74.58 -66.33 -0.41
C LYS A 17 74.75 -64.94 -1.04
N SER A 18 75.97 -64.37 -0.99
CA SER A 18 76.30 -63.11 -1.67
C SER A 18 76.33 -63.27 -3.19
N GLU A 19 76.83 -64.38 -3.71
CA GLU A 19 76.87 -64.65 -5.15
C GLU A 19 75.47 -64.92 -5.70
N PHE A 20 74.66 -65.69 -4.98
CA PHE A 20 73.26 -65.95 -5.34
C PHE A 20 72.45 -64.65 -5.45
N LYS A 21 72.68 -63.69 -4.54
CA LYS A 21 72.01 -62.38 -4.58
C LYS A 21 72.33 -61.60 -5.85
N LYS A 22 73.60 -61.63 -6.31
CA LYS A 22 74.02 -60.95 -7.55
C LYS A 22 73.29 -61.52 -8.78
N TYR A 23 73.03 -62.83 -8.81
CA TYR A 23 72.31 -63.46 -9.92
C TYR A 23 70.81 -63.15 -9.92
N VAL A 24 70.21 -63.00 -8.74
CA VAL A 24 68.80 -62.58 -8.61
C VAL A 24 68.62 -61.12 -9.05
N ASP A 25 69.52 -60.22 -8.61
CA ASP A 25 69.48 -58.81 -8.97
C ASP A 25 69.62 -58.63 -10.50
N PHE A 26 70.49 -59.41 -11.15
CA PHE A 26 70.65 -59.42 -12.62
C PHE A 26 69.37 -59.80 -13.37
N ILE A 27 68.65 -60.82 -12.92
CA ILE A 27 67.40 -61.25 -13.57
C ILE A 27 66.29 -60.19 -13.47
N HIS A 28 66.35 -59.32 -12.47
CA HIS A 28 65.38 -58.24 -12.24
C HIS A 28 65.80 -56.91 -12.85
N ASP A 29 66.96 -56.84 -13.49
CA ASP A 29 67.40 -55.65 -14.21
C ASP A 29 66.76 -55.61 -15.60
N ASP A 30 65.79 -54.71 -15.78
CA ASP A 30 65.07 -54.48 -17.04
C ASP A 30 65.90 -53.75 -18.10
N SER A 31 67.12 -53.31 -17.77
CA SER A 31 68.03 -52.68 -18.74
C SER A 31 68.77 -53.68 -19.64
N ILE A 32 68.72 -54.98 -19.33
CA ILE A 32 69.39 -56.04 -20.08
C ILE A 32 68.39 -56.76 -20.98
N PRO A 33 68.59 -56.79 -22.32
CA PRO A 33 67.60 -57.31 -23.26
C PRO A 33 67.58 -58.85 -23.26
N LEU A 34 66.92 -59.45 -22.27
CA LEU A 34 66.61 -60.89 -22.26
C LEU A 34 65.20 -61.14 -22.81
N PRO A 35 65.03 -62.08 -23.76
CA PRO A 35 63.71 -62.57 -24.13
C PRO A 35 62.98 -63.16 -22.91
N GLU A 36 61.68 -62.88 -22.78
CA GLU A 36 60.93 -63.21 -21.57
C GLU A 36 60.89 -64.73 -21.25
N HIS A 37 61.00 -65.57 -22.28
CA HIS A 37 61.11 -67.02 -22.13
C HIS A 37 62.46 -67.45 -21.52
N GLU A 38 63.58 -66.82 -21.89
CA GLU A 38 64.89 -67.08 -21.31
C GLU A 38 64.96 -66.59 -19.86
N ARG A 39 64.39 -65.42 -19.59
CA ARG A 39 64.29 -64.85 -18.24
C ARG A 39 63.51 -65.77 -17.29
N THR A 40 62.42 -66.35 -17.79
CA THR A 40 61.62 -67.33 -17.04
C THR A 40 62.37 -68.64 -16.81
N TYR A 41 63.10 -69.11 -17.81
CA TYR A 41 63.93 -70.32 -17.70
C TYR A 41 65.06 -70.15 -16.67
N LEU A 42 65.78 -69.03 -16.70
CA LEU A 42 66.83 -68.69 -15.73
C LEU A 42 66.30 -68.53 -14.29
N LYS A 43 65.10 -67.96 -14.12
CA LYS A 43 64.41 -67.90 -12.81
C LYS A 43 64.13 -69.29 -12.25
N ASN A 44 63.69 -70.23 -13.09
CA ASN A 44 63.38 -71.60 -12.66
C ASN A 44 64.64 -72.37 -12.25
N LEU A 45 65.75 -72.23 -12.99
CA LEU A 45 67.04 -72.84 -12.63
C LEU A 45 67.54 -72.38 -11.24
N LEU A 46 67.43 -71.07 -10.96
CA LEU A 46 67.78 -70.50 -9.66
C LEU A 46 66.87 -71.00 -8.53
N LYS A 47 65.57 -71.19 -8.80
CA LYS A 47 64.60 -71.67 -7.82
C LYS A 47 64.80 -73.15 -7.47
N ASN A 48 65.24 -73.95 -8.43
CA ASN A 48 65.48 -75.39 -8.26
C ASN A 48 66.87 -75.71 -7.66
N GLY A 49 67.74 -74.71 -7.51
CA GLY A 49 69.08 -74.88 -6.92
C GLY A 49 70.16 -75.36 -7.92
N GLU A 50 69.86 -75.34 -9.22
CA GLU A 50 70.73 -75.80 -10.31
C GLU A 50 71.70 -74.67 -10.75
N ILE A 51 72.57 -74.24 -9.82
CA ILE A 51 73.41 -73.03 -9.97
C ILE A 51 74.45 -73.15 -11.09
N GLU A 52 74.98 -74.34 -11.36
CA GLU A 52 76.02 -74.52 -12.40
C GLU A 52 75.45 -74.44 -13.82
N GLU A 53 74.25 -74.97 -14.07
CA GLU A 53 73.57 -74.80 -15.37
C GLU A 53 73.18 -73.34 -15.60
N PHE A 54 72.75 -72.64 -14.54
CA PHE A 54 72.50 -71.20 -14.60
C PHE A 54 73.76 -70.42 -15.02
N LYS A 55 74.93 -70.71 -14.40
CA LYS A 55 76.19 -70.03 -14.71
C LYS A 55 76.64 -70.26 -16.16
N ASP A 56 76.41 -71.44 -16.71
CA ASP A 56 76.79 -71.76 -18.08
C ASP A 56 75.92 -71.04 -19.11
N GLN A 57 74.60 -71.01 -18.90
CA GLN A 57 73.69 -70.26 -19.76
C GLN A 57 73.92 -68.75 -19.65
N TYR A 58 74.16 -68.24 -18.43
CA TYR A 58 74.55 -66.86 -18.19
C TYR A 58 75.80 -66.45 -18.97
N ARG A 59 76.85 -67.29 -18.97
CA ARG A 59 78.07 -67.03 -19.73
C ARG A 59 77.84 -67.00 -21.24
N ARG A 60 77.00 -67.88 -21.77
CA ARG A 60 76.65 -67.89 -23.20
C ARG A 60 75.90 -66.63 -23.63
N HIS A 61 74.96 -66.16 -22.81
CA HIS A 61 74.20 -64.96 -23.11
C HIS A 61 75.10 -63.71 -23.12
N LEU A 62 76.00 -63.58 -22.14
CA LEU A 62 76.99 -62.50 -22.11
C LEU A 62 77.93 -62.51 -23.34
N GLN A 63 78.37 -63.69 -23.78
CA GLN A 63 79.21 -63.81 -24.99
C GLN A 63 78.46 -63.44 -26.27
N ASN A 64 77.14 -63.61 -26.31
CA ASN A 64 76.32 -63.20 -27.44
C ASN A 64 76.07 -61.68 -27.44
N LEU A 65 75.90 -61.06 -26.26
CA LEU A 65 75.82 -59.60 -26.12
C LEU A 65 77.10 -58.90 -26.57
N ASP A 66 78.28 -59.40 -26.19
CA ASP A 66 79.58 -58.84 -26.61
C ASP A 66 79.85 -58.98 -28.12
N ARG A 67 79.14 -59.90 -28.82
CA ARG A 67 79.26 -60.07 -30.29
C ARG A 67 78.36 -59.13 -31.09
N VAL A 68 77.39 -58.46 -30.45
CA VAL A 68 76.55 -57.43 -31.08
C VAL A 68 77.21 -56.06 -30.83
N GLY A 69 78.39 -55.86 -31.42
CA GLY A 69 79.00 -54.53 -31.50
C GLY A 69 78.29 -53.69 -32.55
N PHE A 70 77.59 -52.63 -32.16
CA PHE A 70 77.06 -51.64 -33.09
C PHE A 70 78.22 -50.96 -33.84
N SER A 71 78.09 -50.81 -35.16
CA SER A 71 79.07 -50.08 -35.99
C SER A 71 79.11 -48.61 -35.60
N ASP A 72 80.29 -47.96 -35.66
CA ASP A 72 80.45 -46.52 -35.39
C ASP A 72 79.50 -45.65 -36.25
N GLU A 73 79.14 -46.14 -37.44
CA GLU A 73 78.23 -45.49 -38.38
C GLU A 73 76.75 -45.52 -37.89
N ASP A 74 76.35 -46.60 -37.20
CA ASP A 74 75.01 -46.74 -36.61
C ASP A 74 74.86 -45.83 -35.38
N ILE A 75 75.94 -45.67 -34.61
CA ILE A 75 75.99 -44.77 -33.44
C ILE A 75 75.85 -43.32 -33.89
N GLU A 76 76.55 -42.92 -34.96
CA GLU A 76 76.47 -41.56 -35.50
C GLU A 76 75.07 -41.24 -36.07
N LEU A 77 74.44 -42.20 -36.74
CA LEU A 77 73.07 -42.08 -37.24
C LEU A 77 72.07 -41.86 -36.09
N GLN A 78 72.13 -42.71 -35.05
CA GLN A 78 71.26 -42.58 -33.87
C GLN A 78 71.51 -41.27 -33.13
N LEU A 79 72.76 -40.82 -33.03
CA LEU A 79 73.12 -39.57 -32.38
C LEU A 79 72.60 -38.34 -33.14
N ASN A 80 72.56 -38.39 -34.48
CA ASN A 80 71.96 -37.34 -35.31
C ASN A 80 70.43 -37.33 -35.23
N VAL A 81 69.77 -38.50 -35.17
CA VAL A 81 68.33 -38.60 -34.93
C VAL A 81 67.98 -38.03 -33.56
N LEU A 82 68.70 -38.42 -32.50
CA LEU A 82 68.51 -37.88 -31.15
C LEU A 82 68.72 -36.35 -31.08
N LYS A 83 69.71 -35.82 -31.80
CA LYS A 83 69.91 -34.36 -31.91
C LYS A 83 68.74 -33.66 -32.58
N LYS A 84 68.19 -34.26 -33.64
CA LYS A 84 67.02 -33.72 -34.35
C LYS A 84 65.79 -33.72 -33.43
N ASP A 85 65.51 -34.83 -32.76
CA ASP A 85 64.39 -34.96 -31.83
C ASP A 85 64.53 -33.96 -30.66
N ASN A 86 65.74 -33.81 -30.10
CA ASN A 86 66.00 -32.84 -29.03
C ASN A 86 65.76 -31.39 -29.50
N ASN A 87 66.13 -31.07 -30.75
CA ASN A 87 65.81 -29.76 -31.34
C ASN A 87 64.30 -29.56 -31.55
N GLU A 88 63.57 -30.58 -32.00
CA GLU A 88 62.11 -30.54 -32.11
C GLU A 88 61.43 -30.35 -30.74
N PHE A 89 61.88 -31.08 -29.71
CA PHE A 89 61.42 -30.91 -28.33
C PHE A 89 61.69 -29.50 -27.79
N ARG A 90 62.87 -28.93 -28.05
CA ARG A 90 63.19 -27.54 -27.67
C ARG A 90 62.28 -26.53 -28.34
N ASN A 91 61.98 -26.72 -29.63
CA ASN A 91 61.05 -25.86 -30.36
C ASN A 91 59.62 -25.99 -29.81
N LEU A 92 59.18 -27.21 -29.49
CA LEU A 92 57.88 -27.48 -28.90
C LEU A 92 57.76 -26.88 -27.49
N LEU A 93 58.81 -26.98 -26.67
CA LEU A 93 58.90 -26.33 -25.36
C LEU A 93 58.82 -24.80 -25.48
N ARG A 94 59.52 -24.20 -26.45
CA ARG A 94 59.43 -22.76 -26.73
C ARG A 94 58.01 -22.34 -27.14
N PHE A 95 57.33 -23.15 -27.95
CA PHE A 95 55.94 -22.90 -28.34
C PHE A 95 54.99 -22.96 -27.14
N TYR A 96 55.07 -24.02 -26.33
CA TYR A 96 54.21 -24.15 -25.15
C TYR A 96 54.49 -23.08 -24.09
N THR A 97 55.76 -22.71 -23.89
CA THR A 97 56.11 -21.62 -22.96
C THR A 97 55.58 -20.27 -23.42
N ALA A 98 55.68 -19.95 -24.72
CA ALA A 98 55.06 -18.74 -25.27
C ALA A 98 53.52 -18.77 -25.15
N ARG A 99 52.89 -19.93 -25.40
CA ARG A 99 51.43 -20.05 -25.24
C ARG A 99 50.99 -19.88 -23.78
N LEU A 100 51.77 -20.39 -22.83
CA LEU A 100 51.50 -20.21 -21.40
C LEU A 100 51.66 -18.74 -20.98
N SER A 101 52.66 -18.01 -21.50
CA SER A 101 52.78 -16.58 -21.23
C SER A 101 51.59 -15.79 -21.77
N ASP A 102 51.15 -16.07 -23.01
CA ASP A 102 49.99 -15.40 -23.60
C ASP A 102 48.69 -15.67 -22.82
N LEU A 103 48.51 -16.92 -22.38
CA LEU A 103 47.36 -17.31 -21.55
C LEU A 103 47.40 -16.63 -20.18
N GLN A 104 48.59 -16.51 -19.58
CA GLN A 104 48.76 -15.81 -18.32
C GLN A 104 48.44 -14.33 -18.46
N GLU A 105 48.93 -13.67 -19.52
CA GLU A 105 48.62 -12.28 -19.82
C GLU A 105 47.12 -12.06 -20.03
N SER A 106 46.48 -12.92 -20.84
CA SER A 106 45.02 -12.89 -21.06
C SER A 106 44.25 -13.04 -19.74
N ASN A 107 44.62 -13.99 -18.88
CA ASN A 107 44.00 -14.16 -17.56
C ASN A 107 44.16 -12.94 -16.66
N THR A 108 45.35 -12.32 -16.64
CA THR A 108 45.56 -11.09 -15.87
C THR A 108 44.69 -9.94 -16.40
N SER A 109 44.56 -9.81 -17.73
CA SER A 109 43.71 -8.81 -18.35
C SER A 109 42.22 -9.02 -18.03
N LEU A 110 41.76 -10.28 -18.02
CA LEU A 110 40.39 -10.64 -17.66
C LEU A 110 40.12 -10.38 -16.18
N SER A 111 41.08 -10.69 -15.29
CA SER A 111 40.96 -10.40 -13.87
C SER A 111 40.84 -8.89 -13.60
N LEU A 112 41.61 -8.06 -14.31
CA LEU A 112 41.50 -6.60 -14.22
C LEU A 112 40.13 -6.10 -14.69
N LYS A 113 39.64 -6.58 -15.84
CA LYS A 113 38.30 -6.23 -16.34
C LYS A 113 37.19 -6.66 -15.39
N ASN A 114 37.28 -7.85 -14.78
CA ASN A 114 36.29 -8.29 -13.79
C ASN A 114 36.27 -7.38 -12.58
N LYS A 115 37.45 -6.96 -12.09
CA LYS A 115 37.54 -6.02 -10.97
C LYS A 115 36.99 -4.64 -11.31
N GLU A 116 37.21 -4.16 -12.54
CA GLU A 116 36.62 -2.91 -13.02
C GLU A 116 35.09 -3.00 -13.11
N LEU A 117 34.56 -4.12 -13.61
CA LEU A 117 33.13 -4.38 -13.66
C LEU A 117 32.51 -4.47 -12.27
N GLU A 118 33.18 -5.11 -11.30
CA GLU A 118 32.73 -5.14 -9.90
C GLU A 118 32.65 -3.73 -9.32
N ASN A 119 33.68 -2.91 -9.51
CA ASN A 119 33.69 -1.53 -9.03
C ASN A 119 32.56 -0.70 -9.67
N LEU A 120 32.36 -0.82 -10.99
CA LEU A 120 31.25 -0.17 -11.70
C LEU A 120 29.89 -0.64 -11.21
N ASN A 121 29.76 -1.92 -10.82
CA ASN A 121 28.51 -2.44 -10.29
C ASN A 121 28.22 -1.87 -8.89
N ILE A 122 29.22 -1.80 -8.02
CA ILE A 122 29.12 -1.16 -6.70
C ILE A 122 28.72 0.32 -6.84
N GLU A 123 29.35 1.05 -7.77
CA GLU A 123 29.02 2.46 -8.04
C GLU A 123 27.56 2.60 -8.51
N LYS A 124 27.11 1.75 -9.43
CA LYS A 124 25.71 1.74 -9.90
C LYS A 124 24.72 1.43 -8.78
N GLU A 125 25.02 0.47 -7.91
CA GLU A 125 24.17 0.15 -6.76
C GLU A 125 24.05 1.35 -5.81
N SER A 126 25.16 2.02 -5.51
CA SER A 126 25.15 3.21 -4.66
C SER A 126 24.30 4.36 -5.26
N LEU A 127 24.37 4.53 -6.58
CA LEU A 127 23.63 5.56 -7.30
C LEU A 127 22.13 5.22 -7.40
N LEU A 128 21.80 3.94 -7.56
CA LEU A 128 20.42 3.43 -7.47
C LEU A 128 19.84 3.66 -6.08
N GLU A 129 20.59 3.40 -5.02
CA GLU A 129 20.12 3.61 -3.65
C GLU A 129 19.91 5.09 -3.33
N GLN A 130 20.80 5.96 -3.81
CA GLN A 130 20.66 7.41 -3.67
C GLN A 130 19.44 7.94 -4.43
N THR A 131 19.24 7.50 -5.67
CA THR A 131 18.09 7.91 -6.50
C THR A 131 16.77 7.40 -5.92
N PHE A 132 16.72 6.15 -5.44
CA PHE A 132 15.54 5.60 -4.77
C PHE A 132 15.17 6.39 -3.52
N SER A 133 16.16 6.71 -2.69
CA SER A 133 15.95 7.55 -1.49
C SER A 133 15.41 8.93 -1.86
N ARG A 134 15.95 9.55 -2.92
CA ARG A 134 15.49 10.85 -3.40
C ARG A 134 14.06 10.81 -3.96
N ILE A 135 13.71 9.75 -4.69
CA ILE A 135 12.35 9.54 -5.20
C ILE A 135 11.38 9.42 -4.02
N LYS A 136 11.72 8.64 -2.99
CA LYS A 136 10.88 8.46 -1.80
C LYS A 136 10.66 9.77 -1.03
N GLU A 137 11.71 10.58 -0.89
CA GLU A 137 11.60 11.93 -0.29
C GLU A 137 10.68 12.85 -1.12
N LEU A 138 10.85 12.85 -2.45
CA LEU A 138 10.03 13.66 -3.35
C LEU A 138 8.57 13.21 -3.32
N GLU A 139 8.30 11.90 -3.28
CA GLU A 139 6.96 11.35 -3.17
C GLU A 139 6.29 11.76 -1.85
N ALA A 140 7.01 11.64 -0.73
CA ALA A 140 6.53 12.09 0.57
C ALA A 140 6.23 13.60 0.60
N SER A 141 7.15 14.42 0.05
CA SER A 141 6.96 15.88 -0.02
C SER A 141 5.81 16.27 -0.95
N ASN A 142 5.60 15.56 -2.07
CA ASN A 142 4.50 15.84 -3.00
C ASN A 142 3.15 15.45 -2.39
N ASN A 143 3.08 14.33 -1.68
CA ASN A 143 1.88 13.94 -0.90
C ASN A 143 1.56 14.96 0.20
N GLU A 144 2.59 15.52 0.85
CA GLU A 144 2.41 16.61 1.82
C GLU A 144 1.94 17.92 1.15
N LEU A 145 2.53 18.31 0.02
CA LEU A 145 2.13 19.53 -0.70
C LEU A 145 0.70 19.42 -1.26
N THR A 146 0.32 18.28 -1.80
CA THR A 146 -1.04 18.04 -2.30
C THR A 146 -2.07 18.09 -1.17
N SER A 147 -1.78 17.47 -0.02
CA SER A 147 -2.65 17.59 1.16
C SER A 147 -2.77 19.03 1.66
N ARG A 148 -1.66 19.79 1.71
CA ARG A 148 -1.68 21.22 2.08
C ARG A 148 -2.44 22.09 1.06
N ALA A 149 -2.26 21.86 -0.24
CA ALA A 149 -2.98 22.61 -1.28
C ALA A 149 -4.48 22.30 -1.28
N HIS A 150 -4.87 21.07 -0.95
CA HIS A 150 -6.28 20.73 -0.69
C HIS A 150 -6.81 21.45 0.54
N GLN A 151 -6.02 21.51 1.62
CA GLN A 151 -6.38 22.23 2.85
C GLN A 151 -6.59 23.73 2.58
N GLU A 152 -5.68 24.38 1.86
CA GLU A 152 -5.74 25.83 1.59
C GLU A 152 -6.97 26.22 0.74
N ARG A 153 -7.35 25.38 -0.23
CA ARG A 153 -8.56 25.61 -1.05
C ARG A 153 -9.85 25.47 -0.23
N ILE A 154 -9.86 24.54 0.73
CA ILE A 154 -11.00 24.31 1.62
C ILE A 154 -11.10 25.46 2.64
N ASP A 155 -9.97 25.84 3.25
CA ASP A 155 -9.91 26.84 4.31
C ASP A 155 -10.26 28.26 3.85
N GLN A 156 -10.02 28.61 2.59
CA GLN A 156 -10.35 29.95 2.08
C GLN A 156 -11.75 30.04 1.45
N LYS A 157 -12.11 29.14 0.51
CA LYS A 157 -13.30 29.35 -0.33
C LYS A 157 -14.60 28.86 0.29
N ILE A 158 -14.55 27.81 1.09
CA ILE A 158 -15.76 27.21 1.68
C ILE A 158 -16.32 28.09 2.80
N PRO A 159 -15.51 28.59 3.76
CA PRO A 159 -16.02 29.48 4.79
C PRO A 159 -16.60 30.78 4.22
N GLU A 160 -15.99 31.34 3.18
CA GLU A 160 -16.49 32.56 2.53
C GLU A 160 -17.88 32.36 1.91
N TYR A 161 -18.06 31.27 1.15
CA TYR A 161 -19.38 30.93 0.57
C TYR A 161 -20.43 30.60 1.63
N VAL A 162 -20.07 29.83 2.65
CA VAL A 162 -21.02 29.48 3.72
C VAL A 162 -21.39 30.70 4.55
N ASN A 163 -20.43 31.60 4.81
CA ASN A 163 -20.69 32.85 5.52
C ASN A 163 -21.60 33.78 4.71
N SER A 164 -21.37 33.95 3.40
CA SER A 164 -22.25 34.79 2.58
C SER A 164 -23.70 34.26 2.57
N VAL A 165 -23.87 32.95 2.40
CA VAL A 165 -25.19 32.31 2.43
C VAL A 165 -25.84 32.43 3.82
N LYS A 166 -25.04 32.27 4.89
CA LYS A 166 -25.49 32.43 6.28
C LYS A 166 -25.95 33.86 6.57
N ASP A 167 -25.24 34.86 6.06
CA ASP A 167 -25.57 36.28 6.25
C ASP A 167 -26.82 36.67 5.44
N ASP A 168 -26.97 36.18 4.20
CA ASP A 168 -28.20 36.34 3.42
C ASP A 168 -29.41 35.69 4.12
N LEU A 169 -29.25 34.46 4.66
CA LEU A 169 -30.24 33.80 5.50
C LEU A 169 -30.45 34.54 6.84
N GLY A 170 -29.47 35.33 7.26
CA GLY A 170 -29.43 36.28 8.36
C GLY A 170 -30.46 37.37 8.22
N ASP A 171 -30.20 38.22 7.24
CA ASP A 171 -30.95 39.43 6.95
C ASP A 171 -32.41 39.10 6.62
N ASP A 172 -32.65 38.02 5.88
CA ASP A 172 -33.99 37.55 5.57
C ASP A 172 -34.78 37.12 6.83
N ASP A 173 -34.14 36.43 7.78
CA ASP A 173 -34.78 36.00 9.04
C ASP A 173 -35.21 37.21 9.88
N ASP A 174 -34.33 38.20 10.02
CA ASP A 174 -34.61 39.44 10.75
C ASP A 174 -35.76 40.21 10.08
N HIS A 175 -35.80 40.22 8.74
CA HIS A 175 -36.90 40.80 7.98
C HIS A 175 -38.23 40.08 8.27
N PHE A 176 -38.27 38.74 8.24
CA PHE A 176 -39.50 38.00 8.54
C PHE A 176 -39.95 38.12 9.99
N ILE A 177 -39.01 38.15 10.95
CA ILE A 177 -39.32 38.38 12.37
C ILE A 177 -39.89 39.79 12.58
N SER A 178 -39.32 40.81 11.90
CA SER A 178 -39.83 42.18 11.95
C SER A 178 -41.25 42.27 11.40
N LEU A 179 -41.51 41.61 10.27
CA LEU A 179 -42.83 41.56 9.66
C LEU A 179 -43.84 40.81 10.56
N ALA A 180 -43.43 39.68 11.15
CA ALA A 180 -44.25 38.92 12.10
C ALA A 180 -44.65 39.76 13.32
N LYS A 181 -43.70 40.53 13.89
CA LYS A 181 -43.96 41.44 15.02
C LYS A 181 -44.93 42.56 14.63
N THR A 182 -44.74 43.15 13.45
CA THR A 182 -45.60 44.23 12.96
C THR A 182 -47.05 43.76 12.80
N TRP A 183 -47.26 42.59 12.18
CA TRP A 183 -48.59 41.99 12.06
C TRP A 183 -49.18 41.55 13.40
N ALA A 184 -48.37 41.07 14.34
CA ALA A 184 -48.83 40.74 15.70
C ALA A 184 -49.33 41.97 16.45
N ILE A 185 -48.58 43.08 16.40
CA ILE A 185 -48.95 44.35 17.03
C ILE A 185 -50.22 44.90 16.37
N ALA A 186 -50.31 44.90 15.04
CA ALA A 186 -51.49 45.35 14.32
C ALA A 186 -52.74 44.51 14.68
N GLY A 187 -52.59 43.18 14.78
CA GLY A 187 -53.66 42.29 15.22
C GLY A 187 -54.08 42.57 16.66
N ALA A 188 -53.13 42.73 17.59
CA ALA A 188 -53.43 43.07 18.98
C ALA A 188 -54.18 44.41 19.11
N ILE A 189 -53.77 45.44 18.35
CA ILE A 189 -54.44 46.74 18.30
C ILE A 189 -55.86 46.59 17.73
N ALA A 190 -56.06 45.80 16.67
CA ALA A 190 -57.37 45.54 16.10
C ALA A 190 -58.30 44.78 17.07
N GLY A 191 -57.77 43.82 17.82
CA GLY A 191 -58.51 43.11 18.87
C GLY A 191 -58.90 44.03 20.02
N LEU A 192 -57.97 44.87 20.49
CA LEU A 192 -58.24 45.88 21.52
C LEU A 192 -59.28 46.91 21.05
N SER A 193 -59.18 47.37 19.81
CA SER A 193 -60.14 48.32 19.24
C SER A 193 -61.53 47.70 19.10
N ALA A 194 -61.66 46.40 18.83
CA ALA A 194 -62.95 45.70 18.84
C ALA A 194 -63.62 45.76 20.22
N VAL A 195 -62.84 45.54 21.29
CA VAL A 195 -63.33 45.61 22.67
C VAL A 195 -63.74 47.04 23.01
N ILE A 196 -62.89 48.03 22.70
CA ILE A 196 -63.19 49.46 22.94
C ILE A 196 -64.44 49.89 22.16
N PHE A 197 -64.55 49.49 20.89
CA PHE A 197 -65.71 49.80 20.05
C PHE A 197 -67.00 49.19 20.61
N SER A 198 -66.95 47.97 21.17
CA SER A 198 -68.09 47.35 21.87
C SER A 198 -68.59 48.22 23.03
N PHE A 199 -67.69 48.68 23.90
CA PHE A 199 -68.05 49.54 25.03
C PHE A 199 -68.54 50.93 24.60
N ILE A 200 -67.89 51.55 23.61
CA ILE A 200 -68.30 52.85 23.06
C ILE A 200 -69.70 52.75 22.43
N SER A 201 -69.95 51.69 21.64
CA SER A 201 -71.24 51.47 20.99
C SER A 201 -72.38 51.31 22.01
N LEU A 202 -72.10 50.73 23.18
CA LEU A 202 -73.07 50.59 24.27
C LEU A 202 -73.26 51.90 25.05
N TYR A 203 -72.21 52.69 25.24
CA TYR A 203 -72.25 53.91 26.06
C TYR A 203 -72.88 55.11 25.33
N PHE A 204 -72.51 55.37 24.08
CA PHE A 204 -72.88 56.61 23.38
C PHE A 204 -74.28 56.62 22.76
N VAL A 205 -74.88 55.46 22.53
CA VAL A 205 -76.10 55.38 21.69
C VAL A 205 -77.37 55.12 22.50
N THR A 206 -77.25 54.90 23.82
CA THR A 206 -78.35 54.25 24.54
C THR A 206 -78.98 55.10 25.64
N ASP A 207 -80.09 55.76 25.29
CA ASP A 207 -81.18 56.03 26.24
C ASP A 207 -82.02 54.76 26.40
N PHE A 208 -81.47 53.75 27.09
CA PHE A 208 -82.12 52.45 27.32
C PHE A 208 -83.54 52.56 27.88
N ILE A 209 -83.85 53.68 28.53
CA ILE A 209 -85.11 53.96 29.21
C ILE A 209 -86.26 54.23 28.22
N ASN A 210 -85.97 54.74 27.02
CA ASN A 210 -86.99 55.13 26.03
C ASN A 210 -86.94 54.33 24.72
N ALA A 211 -85.98 53.40 24.56
CA ALA A 211 -85.74 52.69 23.32
C ALA A 211 -86.82 51.64 23.01
N LYS A 212 -87.37 51.67 21.79
CA LYS A 212 -88.31 50.64 21.30
C LYS A 212 -87.56 49.36 20.90
N GLY A 213 -88.23 48.21 20.92
CA GLY A 213 -87.61 46.91 20.61
C GLY A 213 -86.90 46.82 19.25
N PHE A 214 -87.38 47.54 18.22
CA PHE A 214 -86.72 47.59 16.91
C PHE A 214 -85.43 48.43 16.92
N GLU A 215 -85.37 49.50 17.71
CA GLU A 215 -84.16 50.32 17.87
C GLU A 215 -83.08 49.53 18.62
N LEU A 216 -83.46 48.80 19.68
CA LEU A 216 -82.57 47.87 20.38
C LEU A 216 -81.98 46.80 19.43
N PHE A 217 -82.79 46.24 18.53
CA PHE A 217 -82.33 45.27 17.54
C PHE A 217 -81.33 45.88 16.55
N TYR A 218 -81.58 47.09 16.07
CA TYR A 218 -80.67 47.83 15.19
C TYR A 218 -79.32 48.12 15.88
N LEU A 219 -79.35 48.55 17.14
CA LEU A 219 -78.12 48.83 17.92
C LEU A 219 -77.30 47.57 18.17
N PHE A 220 -77.96 46.47 18.51
CA PHE A 220 -77.30 45.19 18.71
C PHE A 220 -76.62 44.70 17.43
N THR A 221 -77.34 44.70 16.29
CA THR A 221 -76.80 44.22 15.01
C THR A 221 -75.65 45.08 14.49
N ARG A 222 -75.73 46.41 14.63
CA ARG A 222 -74.65 47.33 14.26
C ARG A 222 -73.38 47.10 15.10
N GLY A 223 -73.52 46.95 16.41
CA GLY A 223 -72.40 46.66 17.31
C GLY A 223 -71.76 45.31 17.00
N LEU A 224 -72.58 44.28 16.78
CA LEU A 224 -72.14 42.94 16.42
C LEU A 224 -71.32 42.96 15.12
N ILE A 225 -71.80 43.64 14.08
CA ILE A 225 -71.07 43.76 12.80
C ILE A 225 -69.70 44.41 13.01
N GLY A 226 -69.62 45.51 13.78
CA GLY A 226 -68.34 46.19 14.04
C GLY A 226 -67.34 45.32 14.79
N ILE A 227 -67.80 44.62 15.84
CA ILE A 227 -66.96 43.69 16.61
C ILE A 227 -66.50 42.52 15.73
N SER A 228 -67.40 41.96 14.91
CA SER A 228 -67.08 40.83 14.03
C SER A 228 -66.04 41.19 12.98
N ILE A 229 -66.15 42.36 12.33
CA ILE A 229 -65.19 42.79 11.31
C ILE A 229 -63.81 43.04 11.94
N LEU A 230 -63.74 43.72 13.08
CA LEU A 230 -62.47 43.99 13.78
C LEU A 230 -61.85 42.71 14.34
N SER A 231 -62.66 41.78 14.84
CA SER A 231 -62.20 40.46 15.30
C SER A 231 -61.67 39.62 14.15
N TRP A 232 -62.33 39.66 12.98
CA TRP A 232 -61.85 39.01 11.76
C TRP A 232 -60.51 39.62 11.33
N LEU A 233 -60.40 40.95 11.28
CA LEU A 233 -59.15 41.63 10.94
C LEU A 233 -58.02 41.23 11.91
N SER A 234 -58.28 41.22 13.21
CA SER A 234 -57.33 40.74 14.22
C SER A 234 -56.90 39.30 13.95
N TYR A 235 -57.83 38.40 13.60
CA TYR A 235 -57.54 37.01 13.28
C TYR A 235 -56.62 36.86 12.06
N ILE A 236 -56.89 37.61 10.97
CA ILE A 236 -56.04 37.60 9.77
C ILE A 236 -54.63 38.06 10.11
N CYS A 237 -54.49 39.20 10.82
CA CYS A 237 -53.20 39.74 11.20
C CYS A 237 -52.39 38.75 12.06
N LEU A 238 -53.02 38.11 13.04
CA LEU A 238 -52.37 37.12 13.91
C LEU A 238 -52.03 35.82 13.15
N SER A 239 -52.88 35.38 12.22
CA SER A 239 -52.61 34.24 11.35
C SER A 239 -51.41 34.47 10.45
N ILE A 240 -51.32 35.66 9.83
CA ILE A 240 -50.17 36.07 9.02
C ILE A 240 -48.89 36.15 9.87
N SER A 241 -48.96 36.72 11.07
CA SER A 241 -47.82 36.75 12.01
C SER A 241 -47.32 35.35 12.37
N LYS A 242 -48.24 34.40 12.62
CA LYS A 242 -47.90 33.00 12.88
C LYS A 242 -47.16 32.36 11.70
N LYS A 243 -47.60 32.60 10.46
CA LYS A 243 -46.93 32.09 9.25
C LYS A 243 -45.52 32.64 9.09
N TYR A 244 -45.32 33.95 9.27
CA TYR A 244 -43.99 34.55 9.25
C TYR A 244 -43.08 34.02 10.35
N THR A 245 -43.62 33.79 11.55
CA THR A 245 -42.87 33.19 12.68
C THR A 245 -42.49 31.74 12.40
N HIS A 246 -43.35 30.96 11.75
CA HIS A 246 -43.05 29.59 11.39
C HIS A 246 -41.94 29.51 10.34
N GLU A 247 -41.99 30.40 9.33
CA GLU A 247 -40.93 30.47 8.32
C GLU A 247 -39.60 30.93 8.91
N SER A 248 -39.59 31.89 9.84
CA SER A 248 -38.37 32.35 10.52
C SER A 248 -37.70 31.23 11.33
N ILE A 249 -38.48 30.44 12.08
CA ILE A 249 -37.98 29.27 12.82
C ILE A 249 -37.32 28.26 11.86
N ARG A 250 -37.96 27.97 10.74
CA ARG A 250 -37.42 27.01 9.75
C ARG A 250 -36.12 27.51 9.14
N ARG A 251 -36.00 28.81 8.86
CA ARG A 251 -34.76 29.39 8.32
C ARG A 251 -33.64 29.41 9.35
N LYS A 252 -33.96 29.65 10.62
CA LYS A 252 -33.00 29.51 11.73
C LYS A 252 -32.46 28.08 11.83
N ASP A 253 -33.31 27.07 11.66
CA ASP A 253 -32.90 25.67 11.65
C ASP A 253 -31.97 25.35 10.45
N ARG A 254 -32.29 25.86 9.25
CA ARG A 254 -31.40 25.76 8.08
C ARG A 254 -30.05 26.42 8.31
N ARG A 255 -30.01 27.58 8.97
CA ARG A 255 -28.77 28.26 9.33
C ARG A 255 -27.94 27.42 10.30
N HIS A 256 -28.59 26.77 11.26
CA HIS A 256 -27.95 25.87 12.20
C HIS A 256 -27.33 24.64 11.50
N ALA A 257 -28.06 24.04 10.55
CA ALA A 257 -27.54 22.95 9.71
C ALA A 257 -26.34 23.38 8.85
N LEU A 258 -26.37 24.58 8.26
CA LEU A 258 -25.21 25.14 7.52
C LEU A 258 -23.99 25.36 8.41
N MET A 259 -24.20 25.88 9.61
CA MET A 259 -23.12 26.11 10.58
C MET A 259 -22.45 24.79 10.98
N PHE A 260 -23.25 23.72 11.17
CA PHE A 260 -22.71 22.38 11.40
C PHE A 260 -21.88 21.89 10.21
N GLY A 261 -22.37 22.06 8.98
CA GLY A 261 -21.62 21.70 7.77
C GLY A 261 -20.32 22.46 7.58
N GLN A 262 -20.30 23.75 7.95
CA GLN A 262 -19.09 24.56 7.96
C GLN A 262 -18.04 24.00 8.93
N VAL A 263 -18.45 23.69 10.17
CA VAL A 263 -17.55 23.12 11.19
C VAL A 263 -17.05 21.74 10.77
N PHE A 264 -17.92 20.91 10.17
CA PHE A 264 -17.52 19.62 9.63
C PHE A 264 -16.43 19.74 8.56
N LEU A 265 -16.60 20.64 7.59
CA LEU A 265 -15.60 20.87 6.54
C LEU A 265 -14.31 21.49 7.08
N GLN A 266 -14.37 22.30 8.15
CA GLN A 266 -13.17 22.82 8.81
C GLN A 266 -12.38 21.73 9.54
N ILE A 267 -13.06 20.78 10.19
CA ILE A 267 -12.41 19.72 10.97
C ILE A 267 -11.93 18.58 10.05
N TYR A 268 -12.77 18.19 9.09
CA TYR A 268 -12.57 16.98 8.29
C TYR A 268 -12.31 17.25 6.82
N GLY A 269 -12.27 18.49 6.35
CA GLY A 269 -12.17 18.82 4.92
C GLY A 269 -11.03 18.13 4.16
N SER A 270 -9.88 17.90 4.80
CA SER A 270 -8.75 17.19 4.20
C SER A 270 -8.98 15.69 3.95
N THR A 271 -9.89 15.08 4.70
CA THR A 271 -10.12 13.62 4.70
C THR A 271 -11.55 13.27 4.25
N ALA A 272 -12.46 14.25 4.28
CA ALA A 272 -13.86 14.08 3.95
C ALA A 272 -14.03 13.84 2.45
N THR A 273 -14.76 12.78 2.14
CA THR A 273 -15.14 12.47 0.76
C THR A 273 -16.28 13.37 0.31
N LYS A 274 -16.52 13.41 -1.00
CA LYS A 274 -17.68 14.13 -1.57
C LYS A 274 -18.99 13.60 -0.99
N GLU A 275 -19.06 12.29 -0.74
CA GLU A 275 -20.20 11.58 -0.19
C GLU A 275 -20.49 12.03 1.25
N ASP A 276 -19.45 12.20 2.08
CA ASP A 276 -19.58 12.71 3.45
C ASP A 276 -20.10 14.15 3.46
N ALA A 277 -19.57 15.01 2.58
CA ALA A 277 -20.05 16.38 2.42
C ALA A 277 -21.53 16.41 1.97
N ILE A 278 -21.92 15.57 1.01
CA ILE A 278 -23.32 15.45 0.58
C ILE A 278 -24.21 15.02 1.76
N GLN A 279 -23.77 14.06 2.57
CA GLN A 279 -24.55 13.59 3.71
C GLN A 279 -24.76 14.69 4.77
N VAL A 280 -23.74 15.52 5.00
CA VAL A 280 -23.80 16.64 5.96
C VAL A 280 -24.69 17.79 5.46
N PHE A 281 -24.68 18.08 4.15
CA PHE A 281 -25.51 19.16 3.57
C PHE A 281 -26.88 18.70 3.06
N LYS A 282 -27.16 17.38 3.03
CA LYS A 282 -28.45 16.84 2.57
C LYS A 282 -29.63 17.43 3.36
N ASP A 283 -29.45 17.57 4.66
CA ASP A 283 -30.49 18.05 5.58
C ASP A 283 -30.63 19.59 5.57
N TRP A 284 -29.74 20.31 4.88
CA TRP A 284 -29.93 21.74 4.67
C TRP A 284 -31.01 22.04 3.63
N ASN A 285 -31.15 21.18 2.62
CA ASN A 285 -32.16 21.32 1.56
C ASN A 285 -33.56 20.81 1.99
N MET A 286 -34.01 21.13 3.21
CA MET A 286 -35.37 20.85 3.68
C MET A 286 -36.39 21.82 3.03
N SER A 287 -36.40 21.89 1.71
CA SER A 287 -37.31 22.69 0.88
C SER A 287 -38.63 21.95 0.58
N GLY A 288 -39.26 21.38 1.60
CA GLY A 288 -40.60 20.80 1.51
C GLY A 288 -41.59 21.65 2.30
N ASP A 289 -42.55 22.26 1.60
CA ASP A 289 -43.64 23.12 2.09
C ASP A 289 -43.30 24.42 2.82
N SER A 290 -43.55 25.52 2.13
CA SER A 290 -43.53 26.87 2.71
C SER A 290 -44.65 27.01 3.74
N ALA A 291 -44.45 27.78 4.82
CA ALA A 291 -45.56 28.13 5.72
C ALA A 291 -46.70 28.90 5.01
N PHE A 292 -46.46 29.31 3.76
CA PHE A 292 -47.39 29.98 2.87
C PHE A 292 -48.03 29.07 1.81
N SER A 293 -47.64 27.78 1.69
CA SER A 293 -48.30 26.84 0.76
C SER A 293 -49.63 26.32 1.31
N ASP A 294 -49.82 26.35 2.63
CA ASP A 294 -51.12 26.10 3.25
C ASP A 294 -52.11 27.21 2.88
N GLN A 295 -53.23 26.82 2.28
CA GLN A 295 -54.38 27.70 2.03
C GLN A 295 -54.65 28.51 3.31
N MET A 296 -54.91 29.81 3.18
CA MET A 296 -55.30 30.63 4.34
C MET A 296 -56.39 29.88 5.10
N ASP A 297 -56.11 29.50 6.35
CA ASP A 297 -57.13 29.02 7.26
C ASP A 297 -58.15 30.15 7.37
N TYR A 298 -59.20 30.06 6.56
CA TYR A 298 -60.32 30.99 6.64
C TYR A 298 -60.86 30.88 8.06
N PRO A 299 -61.30 32.00 8.68
CA PRO A 299 -61.92 31.93 9.99
C PRO A 299 -63.02 30.86 9.94
N PRO A 300 -63.15 30.04 10.99
CA PRO A 300 -64.02 28.88 10.95
C PRO A 300 -65.42 29.32 10.53
N SER A 301 -65.88 28.78 9.40
CA SER A 301 -67.23 29.03 8.88
C SER A 301 -68.26 28.72 9.97
N PHE A 302 -69.40 29.40 9.96
CA PHE A 302 -70.50 29.09 10.87
C PHE A 302 -70.87 27.61 10.90
N GLN A 303 -70.68 26.91 9.77
CA GLN A 303 -70.90 25.46 9.66
C GLN A 303 -69.90 24.64 10.48
N THR A 304 -68.61 25.00 10.47
CA THR A 304 -67.58 24.29 11.24
C THR A 304 -67.69 24.62 12.72
N LEU A 305 -67.98 25.88 13.08
CA LEU A 305 -68.28 26.26 14.46
C LEU A 305 -69.52 25.51 15.00
N TRP A 306 -70.57 25.40 14.19
CA TRP A 306 -71.79 24.67 14.56
C TRP A 306 -71.54 23.17 14.70
N SER A 307 -70.75 22.55 13.80
CA SER A 307 -70.41 21.13 13.91
C SER A 307 -69.54 20.84 15.13
N THR A 308 -68.53 21.65 15.41
CA THR A 308 -67.67 21.51 16.60
C THR A 308 -68.47 21.75 17.89
N ALA A 309 -69.40 22.71 17.89
CA ALA A 309 -70.30 22.92 19.03
C ALA A 309 -71.26 21.73 19.22
N LYS A 310 -71.85 21.20 18.15
CA LYS A 310 -72.72 20.02 18.17
C LYS A 310 -71.98 18.77 18.64
N GLU A 311 -70.72 18.62 18.25
CA GLU A 311 -69.84 17.52 18.67
C GLU A 311 -69.50 17.61 20.16
N LYS A 312 -69.22 18.82 20.68
CA LYS A 312 -69.02 19.05 22.12
C LYS A 312 -70.29 18.91 22.98
N ILE A 313 -71.48 19.07 22.38
CA ILE A 313 -72.78 18.96 23.07
C ILE A 313 -73.35 17.53 22.99
N LYS A 314 -72.82 16.65 22.13
CA LYS A 314 -73.26 15.25 22.09
C LYS A 314 -72.77 14.55 23.37
N PRO A 315 -73.67 14.05 24.24
CA PRO A 315 -73.24 13.33 25.43
C PRO A 315 -72.50 12.08 24.99
N SER A 316 -71.35 11.81 25.61
CA SER A 316 -70.63 10.56 25.48
C SER A 316 -71.57 9.42 25.84
N HIS A 317 -72.21 8.81 24.85
CA HIS A 317 -73.00 7.62 25.09
C HIS A 317 -71.99 6.51 25.39
N SER A 318 -71.90 6.20 26.67
CA SER A 318 -71.14 5.09 27.25
C SER A 318 -71.36 3.81 26.44
N GLU A 319 -70.28 3.24 25.91
CA GLU A 319 -70.24 1.82 25.58
C GLU A 319 -70.60 1.04 26.85
N LYS A 320 -71.76 0.40 26.83
CA LYS A 320 -72.04 -0.71 27.74
C LYS A 320 -71.22 -1.89 27.25
N SER A 321 -70.30 -2.32 28.10
CA SER A 321 -69.77 -3.68 28.15
C SER A 321 -70.91 -4.70 28.01
N SER A 322 -70.76 -5.64 27.07
CA SER A 322 -71.46 -6.92 27.09
C SER A 322 -70.42 -8.02 27.16
N ASP A 323 -70.58 -8.84 28.19
CA ASP A 323 -69.90 -10.10 28.49
C ASP A 323 -69.81 -11.08 27.31
#